data_AF-A0AAV0BT40-F1
#
_entry.id   AF-A0AAV0BT40-F1
#
_cell.length_a   1.000
_cell.length_b   1.000
_cell.length_c   1.000
_cell.angle_alpha   90.00
_cell.angle_beta   90.00
_cell.angle_gamma   90.00
#
_symmetry.space_group_name_H-M   'P 1'
#
loop_
_entity.id
_entity.type
_entity.pdbx_description
1 polymer ?
#
loop_
_entity_poly.entity_id
_entity_poly.type
_entity_poly.pdbx_seq_one_letter_code
_entity_poly.pdbx_strand_id
1 'polypeptide(L)'
;KTPGRLKPLLRADGLIGIVTTASSVDSVEFNKFLNKTCPKKFINSKLTDAEKMELVELSESATIYSLGNQNSLEKPFSKSQSTLKFAQPSQLSKPSSPTFSQFTCSHYEIQRFLWVMICRYGLFGWWGIDSKHNKAIVKNNIHRILKLRRFEKITLHELLQGFKTKECGRWLTQYPSDKISEKMLNDFVWWFYVSFIGELVKVRYFPFF
;
A
#
# COMPACT_ATOMS: atom_id res chain seq x y z
N LYS A 1 -16.90 -0.70 4.88
CA LYS A 1 -17.73 -1.30 5.95
C LYS A 1 -17.07 -2.59 6.40
N THR A 2 -16.68 -2.72 7.67
CA THR A 2 -16.08 -3.94 8.22
C THR A 2 -17.16 -5.04 8.35
N PRO A 3 -16.92 -6.27 7.88
CA PRO A 3 -17.88 -7.38 8.03
C PRO A 3 -18.30 -7.58 9.50
N GLY A 4 -19.59 -7.82 9.74
CA GLY A 4 -20.14 -7.98 11.09
C GLY A 4 -19.51 -9.12 11.90
N ARG A 5 -18.90 -10.10 11.24
CA ARG A 5 -18.16 -11.21 11.87
C ARG A 5 -16.83 -10.78 12.49
N LEU A 6 -16.28 -9.63 12.12
CA LEU A 6 -15.08 -9.08 12.73
C LEU A 6 -15.38 -8.27 14.01
N LYS A 7 -16.66 -8.12 14.39
CA LYS A 7 -17.06 -7.46 15.65
C LYS A 7 -16.29 -7.96 16.89
N PRO A 8 -16.02 -9.27 17.07
CA PRO A 8 -15.20 -9.73 18.19
C PRO A 8 -13.78 -9.15 18.18
N LEU A 9 -13.21 -8.92 16.99
CA LEU A 9 -11.87 -8.34 16.84
C LEU A 9 -11.87 -6.81 16.97
N LEU A 10 -13.03 -6.16 16.95
CA LEU A 10 -13.20 -4.72 17.15
C LEU A 10 -13.29 -4.32 18.63
N ARG A 11 -13.39 -5.28 19.55
CA ARG A 11 -13.30 -5.01 21.00
C ARG A 11 -11.93 -4.43 21.34
N ALA A 12 -11.82 -3.67 22.42
CA ALA A 12 -10.58 -2.99 22.80
C ALA A 12 -9.37 -3.93 22.93
N ASP A 13 -9.60 -5.19 23.31
CA ASP A 13 -8.62 -6.28 23.42
C ASP A 13 -8.45 -7.10 22.12
N GLY A 14 -9.32 -6.89 21.13
CA GLY A 14 -9.28 -7.55 19.83
C GLY A 14 -8.25 -6.93 18.89
N LEU A 15 -7.74 -7.73 17.94
CA LEU A 15 -6.69 -7.32 17.00
C LEU A 15 -6.96 -6.00 16.28
N ILE A 16 -8.21 -5.76 15.87
CA ILE A 16 -8.60 -4.53 15.17
C ILE A 16 -8.86 -3.40 16.16
N GLY A 17 -9.43 -3.72 17.33
CA GLY A 17 -9.63 -2.75 18.40
C GLY A 17 -8.33 -2.15 18.91
N ILE A 18 -7.27 -2.96 19.05
CA ILE A 18 -5.92 -2.50 19.37
C ILE A 18 -5.45 -1.49 18.32
N VAL A 19 -5.69 -1.74 17.03
CA VAL A 19 -5.33 -0.80 15.96
C VAL A 19 -6.10 0.51 16.11
N THR A 20 -7.41 0.44 16.34
CA THR A 20 -8.27 1.63 16.46
C THR A 20 -8.01 2.45 17.71
N THR A 21 -7.58 1.82 18.81
CA THR A 21 -7.20 2.50 20.05
C THR A 21 -5.77 3.03 19.98
N ALA A 22 -4.88 2.30 19.29
CA ALA A 22 -3.54 2.76 18.94
C ALA A 22 -3.55 3.84 17.85
N SER A 23 -4.68 4.12 17.18
CA SER A 23 -4.81 5.22 16.20
C SER A 23 -4.54 6.61 16.78
N SER A 24 -4.22 6.74 18.07
CA SER A 24 -3.52 7.90 18.61
C SER A 24 -2.01 7.91 18.29
N VAL A 25 -1.53 7.19 17.28
CA VAL A 25 -0.17 7.41 16.77
C VAL A 25 -0.12 8.85 16.30
N ASP A 26 0.57 9.68 17.08
CA ASP A 26 0.81 11.06 16.74
C ASP A 26 1.42 11.11 15.33
N SER A 27 0.89 11.97 14.49
CA SER A 27 1.42 12.26 13.16
C SER A 27 2.95 12.46 13.18
N VAL A 28 3.49 12.98 14.30
CA VAL A 28 4.91 13.14 14.57
C VAL A 28 5.65 11.79 14.65
N GLU A 29 5.11 10.80 15.35
CA GLU A 29 5.74 9.49 15.53
C GLU A 29 5.71 8.68 14.22
N PHE A 30 4.59 8.75 13.48
CA PHE A 30 4.50 8.17 12.14
C PHE A 30 5.55 8.74 11.19
N ASN A 31 5.68 10.07 11.14
CA ASN A 31 6.67 10.76 10.33
C ASN A 31 8.10 10.39 10.74
N LYS A 32 8.36 10.18 12.04
CA LYS A 32 9.65 9.70 12.54
C LYS A 32 9.99 8.31 11.99
N PHE A 33 9.02 7.38 11.99
CA PHE A 33 9.24 6.05 11.43
C PHE A 33 9.43 6.09 9.92
N LEU A 34 8.60 6.86 9.21
CA LEU A 34 8.73 7.06 7.78
C LEU A 34 10.12 7.62 7.45
N ASN A 35 10.57 8.68 8.12
CA ASN A 35 11.91 9.23 7.91
C ASN A 35 13.04 8.25 8.23
N LYS A 36 12.82 7.29 9.14
CA LYS A 36 13.82 6.28 9.50
C LYS A 36 13.92 5.15 8.47
N THR A 37 12.79 4.75 7.87
CA THR A 37 12.72 3.60 6.94
C THR A 37 12.72 3.99 5.48
N CYS A 38 12.17 5.17 5.19
CA CYS A 38 12.03 5.82 3.90
C CYS A 38 12.48 7.29 4.08
N PRO A 39 13.76 7.54 4.39
CA PRO A 39 14.26 8.90 4.60
C PRO A 39 13.84 9.77 3.43
N LYS A 40 13.25 10.94 3.73
CA LYS A 40 12.80 11.86 2.69
C LYS A 40 14.00 12.20 1.82
N LYS A 41 14.09 11.54 0.66
CA LYS A 41 15.13 11.80 -0.32
C LYS A 41 15.07 13.25 -0.79
N PHE A 42 13.92 13.90 -0.60
CA PHE A 42 13.65 15.33 -0.77
C PHE A 42 14.31 16.27 0.25
N ILE A 43 14.46 15.87 1.53
CA ILE A 43 15.02 16.75 2.57
C ILE A 43 16.55 16.83 2.48
N ASN A 44 17.19 15.77 2.00
CA ASN A 44 18.65 15.70 1.91
C ASN A 44 19.21 16.06 0.53
N SER A 45 18.35 16.27 -0.46
CA SER A 45 18.74 16.79 -1.77
C SER A 45 18.70 18.32 -1.75
N LYS A 46 19.77 18.98 -2.22
CA LYS A 46 19.78 20.41 -2.51
C LYS A 46 18.89 20.70 -3.73
N LEU A 47 17.57 20.55 -3.57
CA LEU A 47 16.59 20.87 -4.59
C LEU A 47 16.38 22.37 -4.64
N THR A 48 16.37 22.91 -5.86
CA THR A 48 15.93 24.28 -6.12
C THR A 48 14.43 24.41 -5.86
N ASP A 49 13.95 25.61 -5.53
CA ASP A 49 12.54 25.82 -5.21
C ASP A 49 11.60 25.51 -6.40
N ALA A 50 12.11 25.60 -7.62
CA ALA A 50 11.41 25.17 -8.84
C ALA A 50 11.16 23.65 -8.87
N GLU A 51 12.19 22.83 -8.58
CA GLU A 51 12.04 21.36 -8.54
C GLU A 51 11.14 20.91 -7.37
N LYS A 52 11.14 21.67 -6.26
CA LYS A 52 10.19 21.43 -5.15
C LYS A 52 8.75 21.66 -5.57
N MET A 53 8.49 22.71 -6.36
CA MET A 53 7.15 23.06 -6.82
C MET A 53 6.63 22.04 -7.85
N GLU A 54 7.48 21.58 -8.78
CA GLU A 54 7.15 20.53 -9.76
C GLU A 54 6.79 19.20 -9.09
N LEU A 55 7.48 18.84 -8.00
CA LEU A 55 7.18 17.66 -7.20
C LEU A 55 5.84 17.74 -6.45
N VAL A 56 5.48 18.93 -5.96
CA VAL A 56 4.18 19.15 -5.30
C VAL A 56 3.05 19.04 -6.33
N GLU A 57 3.19 19.66 -7.49
CA GLU A 57 2.18 19.63 -8.55
C GLU A 57 1.90 18.21 -9.07
N LEU A 58 2.95 17.38 -9.18
CA LEU A 58 2.80 15.95 -9.52
C LEU A 58 2.10 15.14 -8.43
N SER A 59 2.30 15.49 -7.15
CA SER A 59 1.63 14.85 -6.02
C SER A 59 0.13 15.19 -5.94
N GLU A 60 -0.24 16.40 -6.35
CA GLU A 60 -1.63 16.87 -6.36
C GLU A 60 -2.40 16.32 -7.57
N SER A 61 -1.76 16.29 -8.75
CA SER A 61 -2.35 15.77 -9.99
C SER A 61 -2.73 14.30 -9.92
N ALA A 62 -1.97 13.49 -9.17
CA ALA A 62 -2.26 12.07 -8.93
C ALA A 62 -3.53 11.83 -8.10
N THR A 63 -3.92 12.80 -7.26
CA THR A 63 -5.03 12.67 -6.32
C THR A 63 -6.37 12.93 -7.01
N ILE A 64 -6.39 13.78 -8.03
CA ILE A 64 -7.62 14.19 -8.74
C ILE A 64 -8.18 13.06 -9.63
N TYR A 65 -7.35 12.15 -10.14
CA TYR A 65 -7.82 11.04 -10.97
C TYR A 65 -8.43 9.86 -10.22
N SER A 66 -8.45 9.88 -8.87
CA SER A 66 -9.12 8.82 -8.10
C SER A 66 -10.58 9.14 -7.73
N LEU A 67 -11.11 10.30 -8.14
CA LEU A 67 -12.47 10.71 -7.83
C LEU A 67 -13.11 11.47 -9.01
N GLY A 68 -13.44 10.76 -10.11
CA GLY A 68 -14.05 11.44 -11.27
C GLY A 68 -14.63 10.51 -12.33
N ASN A 69 -15.95 10.32 -12.25
CA ASN A 69 -16.91 10.03 -13.33
C ASN A 69 -16.61 8.94 -14.37
N GLN A 70 -17.29 7.81 -14.19
CA GLN A 70 -17.98 7.17 -15.29
C GLN A 70 -19.09 8.09 -15.78
N ASN A 71 -18.98 8.57 -17.02
CA ASN A 71 -20.05 8.65 -18.01
C ASN A 71 -19.60 9.46 -19.22
N SER A 72 -20.18 9.10 -20.37
CA SER A 72 -20.14 9.77 -21.67
C SER A 72 -19.03 9.29 -22.61
N LEU A 73 -19.24 9.05 -23.90
CA LEU A 73 -20.40 8.90 -24.77
C LEU A 73 -19.75 8.54 -26.12
N GLU A 74 -20.25 7.50 -26.79
CA GLU A 74 -19.79 7.17 -28.14
C GLU A 74 -20.06 8.33 -29.11
N LYS A 75 -19.08 8.63 -29.98
CA LYS A 75 -19.34 8.74 -31.42
C LYS A 75 -18.03 8.65 -32.23
N PRO A 76 -18.09 8.06 -33.44
CA PRO A 76 -16.95 7.86 -34.32
C PRO A 76 -16.79 9.05 -35.27
N PHE A 77 -15.58 9.44 -35.68
CA PHE A 77 -15.37 10.06 -37.00
C PHE A 77 -13.90 9.99 -37.47
N SER A 78 -13.73 9.23 -38.55
CA SER A 78 -12.96 9.49 -39.78
C SER A 78 -11.52 10.02 -39.77
N LYS A 79 -10.65 9.12 -40.27
CA LYS A 79 -9.51 9.31 -41.20
C LYS A 79 -9.12 10.76 -41.56
N SER A 80 -7.90 11.13 -41.18
CA SER A 80 -6.94 11.82 -42.04
C SER A 80 -5.53 11.64 -41.47
N GLN A 81 -4.73 10.80 -42.14
CA GLN A 81 -3.29 10.72 -41.88
C GLN A 81 -2.63 11.95 -42.53
N SER A 82 -2.38 12.98 -41.74
CA SER A 82 -1.39 14.00 -42.06
C SER A 82 -0.11 13.66 -41.29
N THR A 83 0.89 13.17 -42.02
CA THR A 83 2.26 12.99 -41.52
C THR A 83 2.84 14.35 -41.12
N LEU A 84 2.85 14.64 -39.81
CA LEU A 84 3.59 15.76 -39.25
C LEU A 84 5.09 15.42 -39.29
N LYS A 85 5.81 16.01 -40.25
CA LYS A 85 7.27 16.01 -40.27
C LYS A 85 7.75 16.96 -39.17
N PHE A 86 8.25 16.40 -38.07
CA PHE A 86 8.94 17.19 -37.04
C PHE A 86 10.32 17.59 -37.55
N ALA A 87 10.56 18.90 -37.63
CA ALA A 87 11.89 19.46 -37.80
C ALA A 87 12.73 19.15 -36.54
N GLN A 88 13.97 18.71 -36.76
CA GLN A 88 14.92 18.35 -35.72
C GLN A 88 15.34 19.62 -34.94
N PRO A 89 15.15 19.71 -33.61
CA PRO A 89 15.72 20.79 -32.85
C PRO A 89 17.23 20.58 -32.69
N SER A 90 17.96 21.63 -33.00
CA SER A 90 19.38 21.88 -32.77
C SER A 90 19.86 21.36 -31.41
N GLN A 91 21.11 20.92 -31.36
CA GLN A 91 21.84 20.52 -30.16
C GLN A 91 21.99 21.70 -29.18
N LEU A 92 20.92 22.04 -28.47
CA LEU A 92 21.00 22.80 -27.23
C LEU A 92 21.01 21.78 -26.10
N SER A 93 22.04 21.81 -25.26
CA SER A 93 22.19 20.95 -24.09
C SER A 93 20.89 20.90 -23.31
N LYS A 94 20.16 19.77 -23.43
CA LYS A 94 18.93 19.57 -22.69
C LYS A 94 19.26 19.75 -21.20
N PRO A 95 18.60 20.66 -20.47
CA PRO A 95 18.69 20.62 -19.02
C PRO A 95 18.35 19.19 -18.59
N SER A 96 19.21 18.60 -17.76
CA SER A 96 19.01 17.23 -17.28
C SER A 96 17.62 17.19 -16.63
N SER A 97 16.66 16.55 -17.29
CA SER A 97 15.34 16.35 -16.71
C SER A 97 15.54 15.71 -15.33
N PRO A 98 15.06 16.33 -14.25
CA PRO A 98 15.27 15.82 -12.91
C PRO A 98 14.77 14.38 -12.88
N THR A 99 15.68 13.44 -12.59
CA THR A 99 15.35 12.01 -12.65
C THR A 99 14.63 11.66 -11.35
N PHE A 100 13.32 11.94 -11.30
CA PHE A 100 12.45 11.75 -10.12
C PHE A 100 12.52 10.36 -9.49
N SER A 101 13.05 9.38 -10.23
CA SER A 101 13.51 8.08 -9.71
C SER A 101 14.30 8.18 -8.39
N GLN A 102 15.11 9.22 -8.22
CA GLN A 102 15.94 9.43 -7.03
C GLN A 102 15.12 9.76 -5.77
N PHE A 103 13.84 10.14 -5.92
CA PHE A 103 12.93 10.42 -4.81
C PHE A 103 12.00 9.26 -4.48
N THR A 104 12.03 8.19 -5.28
CA THR A 104 11.21 7.00 -5.05
C THR A 104 11.78 6.15 -3.92
N CYS A 105 10.89 5.56 -3.13
CA CYS A 105 11.28 4.53 -2.15
C CYS A 105 11.31 3.18 -2.84
N SER A 106 12.36 2.40 -2.61
CA SER A 106 12.41 1.01 -3.05
C SER A 106 11.33 0.18 -2.34
N HIS A 107 10.88 -0.91 -2.98
CA HIS A 107 9.95 -1.85 -2.36
C HIS A 107 10.46 -2.37 -1.00
N TYR A 108 11.77 -2.50 -0.83
CA TYR A 108 12.39 -2.94 0.43
C TYR A 108 12.21 -1.92 1.56
N GLU A 109 12.42 -0.62 1.28
CA GLU A 109 12.22 0.47 2.23
C GLU A 109 10.76 0.51 2.70
N ILE A 110 9.82 0.41 1.77
CA ILE A 110 8.39 0.37 2.10
C ILE A 110 8.03 -0.90 2.87
N GLN A 111 8.57 -2.06 2.50
CA GLN A 111 8.32 -3.30 3.22
C GLN A 111 8.81 -3.22 4.68
N ARG A 112 9.97 -2.60 4.93
CA ARG A 112 10.45 -2.35 6.30
C ARG A 112 9.54 -1.41 7.06
N PHE A 113 9.12 -0.32 6.43
CA PHE A 113 8.16 0.62 6.99
C PHE A 113 6.87 -0.09 7.43
N LEU A 114 6.26 -0.86 6.52
CA LEU A 114 5.05 -1.62 6.81
C LEU A 114 5.25 -2.59 7.98
N TRP A 115 6.40 -3.26 8.05
CA TRP A 115 6.69 -4.18 9.16
C TRP A 115 6.76 -3.48 10.51
N VAL A 116 7.37 -2.29 10.57
CA VAL A 116 7.39 -1.47 11.79
C VAL A 116 5.99 -1.05 12.19
N MET A 117 5.15 -0.65 11.22
CA MET A 117 3.75 -0.28 11.49
C MET A 117 2.95 -1.48 12.01
N ILE A 118 3.07 -2.66 11.39
CA ILE A 118 2.43 -3.90 11.87
C ILE A 118 2.77 -4.16 13.33
N CYS A 119 4.04 -4.03 13.72
CA CYS A 119 4.46 -4.17 15.11
C CYS A 119 3.84 -3.11 16.02
N ARG A 120 3.88 -1.84 15.60
CA ARG A 120 3.42 -0.70 16.40
C ARG A 120 1.93 -0.74 16.69
N TYR A 121 1.13 -1.24 15.75
CA TYR A 121 -0.32 -1.41 15.90
C TYR A 121 -0.72 -2.73 16.56
N GLY A 122 0.22 -3.47 17.15
CA GLY A 122 -0.07 -4.72 17.87
C GLY A 122 -0.56 -5.86 16.97
N LEU A 123 -0.38 -5.74 15.65
CA LEU A 123 -0.71 -6.79 14.68
C LEU A 123 0.43 -7.80 14.52
N PHE A 124 1.55 -7.63 15.24
CA PHE A 124 2.63 -8.59 15.17
C PHE A 124 2.19 -9.96 15.72
N GLY A 125 2.32 -10.99 14.88
CA GLY A 125 2.01 -12.36 15.29
C GLY A 125 0.54 -12.77 15.18
N TRP A 126 -0.33 -11.96 14.53
CA TRP A 126 -1.70 -12.40 14.24
C TRP A 126 -1.74 -13.72 13.44
N TRP A 127 -0.69 -13.98 12.66
CA TRP A 127 -0.49 -15.21 11.89
C TRP A 127 0.01 -16.41 12.73
N GLY A 128 0.12 -16.24 14.05
CA GLY A 128 0.77 -17.18 14.96
C GLY A 128 2.16 -16.71 15.34
N ILE A 129 2.38 -16.36 16.62
CA ILE A 129 3.65 -15.79 17.09
C ILE A 129 4.84 -16.73 16.83
N ASP A 130 4.62 -18.04 16.96
CA ASP A 130 5.62 -19.08 16.75
C ASP A 130 5.61 -19.66 15.32
N SER A 131 4.63 -19.28 14.50
CA SER A 131 4.51 -19.78 13.12
C SER A 131 5.49 -19.08 12.18
N LYS A 132 6.67 -19.67 12.01
CA LYS A 132 7.65 -19.23 11.00
C LYS A 132 7.09 -19.34 9.57
N HIS A 133 6.27 -20.35 9.33
CA HIS A 133 5.63 -20.62 8.04
C HIS A 133 4.64 -19.53 7.64
N ASN A 134 3.64 -19.25 8.49
CA ASN A 134 2.66 -18.21 8.19
C ASN A 134 3.30 -16.82 8.15
N LYS A 135 4.29 -16.55 9.02
CA LYS A 135 5.09 -15.31 8.96
C LYS A 135 5.75 -15.13 7.60
N ALA A 136 6.34 -16.19 7.04
CA ALA A 136 6.95 -16.14 5.71
C ALA A 136 5.91 -15.87 4.61
N ILE A 137 4.74 -16.51 4.69
CA ILE A 137 3.63 -16.24 3.76
C ILE A 137 3.21 -14.76 3.82
N VAL A 138 2.99 -14.22 5.02
CA VAL A 138 2.59 -12.80 5.18
C VAL A 138 3.66 -11.86 4.62
N LYS A 139 4.93 -12.11 4.94
CA LYS A 139 6.05 -11.31 4.44
C LYS A 139 6.14 -11.36 2.91
N ASN A 140 5.97 -12.53 2.31
CA ASN A 140 6.01 -12.72 0.85
C ASN A 140 4.82 -12.06 0.17
N ASN A 141 3.62 -12.14 0.76
CA ASN A 141 2.43 -11.48 0.23
C ASN A 141 2.55 -9.96 0.26
N ILE A 142 3.09 -9.37 1.34
CA ILE A 142 3.39 -7.92 1.38
C ILE A 142 4.35 -7.56 0.25
N HIS A 143 5.43 -8.31 0.09
CA HIS A 143 6.41 -8.06 -0.98
C HIS A 143 5.78 -8.15 -2.38
N ARG A 144 4.92 -9.15 -2.59
CA ARG A 144 4.19 -9.36 -3.84
C ARG A 144 3.20 -8.23 -4.12
N ILE A 145 2.46 -7.76 -3.12
CA ILE A 145 1.54 -6.63 -3.23
C ILE A 145 2.29 -5.35 -3.63
N LEU A 146 3.45 -5.08 -3.02
CA LEU A 146 4.25 -3.91 -3.37
C LEU A 146 4.77 -3.94 -4.81
N LYS A 147 4.88 -5.14 -5.41
CA LYS A 147 5.31 -5.34 -6.80
C LYS A 147 4.17 -5.33 -7.81
N LEU A 148 2.91 -5.30 -7.36
CA LEU A 148 1.78 -5.29 -8.29
C LEU A 148 1.78 -3.98 -9.07
N ARG A 149 1.68 -4.09 -10.39
CA ARG A 149 1.50 -2.94 -11.28
C ARG A 149 0.04 -2.50 -11.33
N ARG A 150 -0.19 -1.38 -11.99
CA ARG A 150 -1.55 -0.87 -12.24
C ARG A 150 -2.41 -1.95 -12.89
N PHE A 151 -3.62 -2.14 -12.35
CA PHE A 151 -4.60 -3.15 -12.78
C PHE A 151 -4.26 -4.61 -12.44
N GLU A 152 -3.06 -4.91 -11.95
CA GLU A 152 -2.76 -6.23 -11.40
C GLU A 152 -3.50 -6.41 -10.06
N LYS A 153 -4.07 -7.61 -9.85
CA LYS A 153 -4.86 -7.94 -8.68
C LYS A 153 -4.33 -9.21 -8.04
N ILE A 154 -4.45 -9.28 -6.72
CA ILE A 154 -4.22 -10.50 -5.94
C ILE A 154 -5.52 -10.90 -5.28
N THR A 155 -5.88 -12.17 -5.41
CA THR A 155 -7.09 -12.72 -4.82
C THR A 155 -6.86 -13.15 -3.37
N LEU A 156 -7.93 -13.22 -2.59
CA LEU A 156 -7.87 -13.69 -1.21
C LEU A 156 -7.41 -15.16 -1.12
N HIS A 157 -7.81 -15.98 -2.10
CA HIS A 157 -7.36 -17.36 -2.20
C HIS A 157 -5.83 -17.44 -2.34
N GLU A 158 -5.23 -16.63 -3.21
CA GLU A 158 -3.78 -16.59 -3.38
C GLU A 158 -3.05 -16.09 -2.13
N LEU A 159 -3.64 -15.14 -1.39
CA LEU A 159 -3.07 -14.66 -0.12
C LEU A 159 -3.06 -15.74 0.96
N LEU A 160 -4.05 -16.64 0.95
CA LEU A 160 -4.23 -17.70 1.92
C LEU A 160 -3.63 -19.04 1.48
N GLN A 161 -3.05 -19.11 0.29
CA GLN A 161 -2.50 -20.35 -0.23
C GLN A 161 -1.39 -20.89 0.67
N GLY A 162 -1.56 -22.13 1.16
CA GLY A 162 -0.63 -22.76 2.08
C GLY A 162 -0.64 -22.19 3.51
N PHE A 163 -1.54 -21.26 3.82
CA PHE A 163 -1.64 -20.64 5.14
C PHE A 163 -2.24 -21.63 6.15
N LYS A 164 -1.58 -21.78 7.30
CA LYS A 164 -1.98 -22.76 8.32
C LYS A 164 -2.85 -22.12 9.39
N THR A 165 -4.17 -22.19 9.21
CA THR A 165 -5.18 -21.64 10.13
C THR A 165 -5.00 -22.09 11.58
N LYS A 166 -4.61 -23.35 11.80
CA LYS A 166 -4.41 -23.92 13.15
C LYS A 166 -3.23 -23.30 13.90
N GLU A 167 -2.31 -22.65 13.20
CA GLU A 167 -1.15 -21.99 13.81
C GLU A 167 -1.43 -20.53 14.20
N CYS A 168 -2.60 -19.95 13.86
CA CYS A 168 -2.95 -18.54 14.14
C CYS A 168 -3.19 -18.21 15.61
N GLY A 169 -3.04 -19.16 16.53
CA GLY A 169 -3.26 -18.95 17.95
C GLY A 169 -4.73 -18.78 18.32
N ARG A 170 -4.97 -18.44 19.60
CA ARG A 170 -6.30 -18.53 20.23
C ARG A 170 -7.36 -17.63 19.61
N TRP A 171 -6.99 -16.49 19.03
CA TRP A 171 -7.95 -15.55 18.44
C TRP A 171 -8.77 -16.18 17.29
N LEU A 172 -8.22 -17.22 16.66
CA LEU A 172 -8.87 -17.94 15.57
C LEU A 172 -9.25 -19.38 15.94
N THR A 173 -8.47 -20.05 16.80
CA THR A 173 -8.71 -21.45 17.15
C THR A 173 -9.76 -21.66 18.25
N GLN A 174 -10.25 -20.59 18.88
CA GLN A 174 -11.29 -20.66 19.92
C GLN A 174 -12.69 -21.00 19.38
N TYR A 175 -12.91 -20.97 18.06
CA TYR A 175 -14.22 -21.23 17.48
C TYR A 175 -14.45 -22.73 17.26
N PRO A 176 -15.67 -23.23 17.54
CA PRO A 176 -15.97 -24.67 17.53
C PRO A 176 -16.06 -25.27 16.12
N SER A 177 -16.11 -24.45 15.07
CA SER A 177 -16.24 -24.91 13.68
C SER A 177 -15.15 -24.33 12.80
N ASP A 178 -14.45 -25.21 12.09
CA ASP A 178 -13.43 -24.84 11.11
C ASP A 178 -13.97 -23.86 10.05
N LYS A 179 -15.25 -24.01 9.64
CA LYS A 179 -15.89 -23.11 8.68
C LYS A 179 -16.06 -21.68 9.21
N ILE A 180 -16.23 -21.51 10.52
CA ILE A 180 -16.35 -20.18 11.14
C ILE A 180 -14.97 -19.54 11.20
N SER A 181 -13.96 -20.28 11.67
CA SER A 181 -12.57 -19.84 11.70
C SER A 181 -12.07 -19.45 10.33
N GLU A 182 -12.37 -20.24 9.30
CA GLU A 182 -12.01 -19.95 7.92
C GLU A 182 -12.65 -18.64 7.44
N LYS A 183 -13.96 -18.42 7.66
CA LYS A 183 -14.63 -17.17 7.28
C LYS A 183 -14.06 -15.96 8.01
N MET A 184 -13.76 -16.10 9.30
CA MET A 184 -13.13 -15.03 10.09
C MET A 184 -11.72 -14.70 9.59
N LEU A 185 -10.94 -15.72 9.25
CA LEU A 185 -9.62 -15.54 8.67
C LEU A 185 -9.71 -14.81 7.33
N ASN A 186 -10.62 -15.22 6.46
CA ASN A 186 -10.85 -14.57 5.16
C ASN A 186 -11.21 -13.08 5.34
N ASP A 187 -12.20 -12.78 6.19
CA ASP A 187 -12.62 -11.40 6.47
C ASP A 187 -11.46 -10.57 7.05
N PHE A 188 -10.67 -11.15 7.98
CA PHE A 188 -9.54 -10.46 8.60
C PHE A 188 -8.39 -10.23 7.62
N VAL A 189 -8.03 -11.23 6.82
CA VAL A 189 -6.94 -11.12 5.83
C VAL A 189 -7.30 -10.11 4.74
N TRP A 190 -8.55 -10.09 4.29
CA TRP A 190 -9.04 -9.04 3.40
C TRP A 190 -8.87 -7.65 4.04
N TRP A 191 -9.32 -7.47 5.28
CA TRP A 191 -9.15 -6.20 6.00
C TRP A 191 -7.68 -5.82 6.16
N PHE A 192 -6.82 -6.76 6.56
CA PHE A 192 -5.39 -6.54 6.77
C PHE A 192 -4.70 -6.06 5.50
N TYR A 193 -4.87 -6.74 4.37
CA TYR A 193 -4.18 -6.35 3.14
C TYR A 193 -4.83 -5.16 2.44
N VAL A 194 -6.16 -5.11 2.36
CA VAL A 194 -6.86 -4.08 1.57
C VAL A 194 -7.02 -2.79 2.36
N SER A 195 -7.41 -2.88 3.63
CA SER A 195 -7.69 -1.69 4.46
C SER A 195 -6.48 -1.24 5.25
N PHE A 196 -5.72 -2.14 5.88
CA PHE A 196 -4.57 -1.72 6.69
C PHE A 196 -3.32 -1.47 5.83
N ILE A 197 -2.81 -2.47 5.12
CA ILE A 197 -1.63 -2.32 4.25
C ILE A 197 -1.94 -1.38 3.08
N GLY A 198 -3.10 -1.53 2.43
CA GLY A 198 -3.51 -0.69 1.31
C GLY A 198 -3.53 0.79 1.65
N GLU A 199 -4.10 1.18 2.79
CA GLU A 199 -4.12 2.59 3.20
C GLU A 199 -2.74 3.08 3.64
N LEU A 200 -1.91 2.27 4.29
CA LEU A 200 -0.52 2.65 4.61
C LEU A 200 0.33 2.93 3.36
N VAL A 201 0.07 2.21 2.26
CA VAL A 201 0.74 2.44 0.97
C VAL A 201 0.17 3.68 0.28
N LYS A 202 -1.16 3.81 0.20
CA LYS A 202 -1.83 4.94 -0.47
C LYS A 202 -1.57 6.29 0.19
N VAL A 203 -1.57 6.35 1.52
CA VAL A 203 -1.58 7.62 2.26
C VAL A 203 -0.33 8.46 2.00
N ARG A 204 0.78 7.91 1.48
CA ARG A 204 2.02 8.70 1.28
C ARG A 204 2.97 8.26 0.15
N TYR A 205 2.72 7.22 -0.62
CA TYR A 205 3.64 6.78 -1.69
C TYR A 205 2.97 6.89 -3.08
N PHE A 206 3.39 7.86 -3.89
CA PHE A 206 2.97 8.01 -5.29
C PHE A 206 4.17 8.46 -6.16
N PRO A 207 4.29 8.03 -7.44
CA PRO A 207 3.89 6.75 -8.03
C PRO A 207 5.06 5.77 -8.09
N PHE A 208 4.76 4.49 -7.90
CA PHE A 208 5.55 3.43 -8.53
C PHE A 208 5.27 3.48 -10.04
N PHE A 209 6.31 3.74 -10.83
CA PHE A 209 6.29 3.66 -12.29
C PHE A 209 6.45 2.21 -12.76
#